data_AF-A0A163BF36-F1
#
_entry.id   AF-A0A163BF36-F1
#
_cell.length_a   1.000
_cell.length_b   1.000
_cell.length_c   1.000
_cell.angle_alpha   90.00
_cell.angle_beta   90.00
_cell.angle_gamma   90.00
#
_symmetry.space_group_name_H-M   'P 1'
#
loop_
_entity.id
_entity.type
_entity.pdbx_description
1 polymer ?
#
loop_
_entity_poly.entity_id
_entity_poly.type
_entity_poly.pdbx_seq_one_letter_code
_entity_poly.pdbx_strand_id
1 'polypeptide(L)'
;MMMKNTESIGDYSKKFLRAVYNAGLPKDDARIADRFLASLTLSVQTLVRVTMARSGPNGESKRDWTVEQITQIGRDILGDDNRLYAEATRLIPGSRGQPEKNNEEHPRKKLHHSNKITKHEKTFFCSHHGKNPTHESSKCFTLINHKNKASSSNSRNPCRRCGENYYHGHV
;
A
#
# COMPACT_ATOMS: atom_id res chain seq x y z
N MET A 1 -28.03 -4.75 -1.44
CA MET A 1 -26.81 -3.95 -1.64
C MET A 1 -25.67 -4.90 -1.97
N MET A 2 -24.76 -4.50 -2.87
CA MET A 2 -23.55 -5.24 -3.26
C MET A 2 -22.36 -4.27 -3.29
N MET A 3 -21.17 -4.77 -2.99
CA MET A 3 -19.91 -4.03 -3.05
C MET A 3 -19.50 -3.80 -4.51
N LYS A 4 -19.07 -2.58 -4.84
CA LYS A 4 -18.47 -2.25 -6.15
C LYS A 4 -16.99 -2.66 -6.19
N ASN A 5 -16.46 -2.89 -7.39
CA ASN A 5 -15.04 -3.24 -7.58
C ASN A 5 -14.08 -2.06 -7.32
N THR A 6 -14.59 -0.83 -7.23
CA THR A 6 -13.81 0.40 -7.10
C THR A 6 -13.80 0.98 -5.69
N GLU A 7 -14.53 0.38 -4.75
CA GLU A 7 -14.59 0.85 -3.36
C GLU A 7 -13.83 -0.10 -2.44
N SER A 8 -13.27 0.43 -1.36
CA SER A 8 -12.65 -0.37 -0.31
C SER A 8 -13.70 -1.08 0.54
N ILE A 9 -13.29 -2.15 1.22
CA ILE A 9 -14.14 -2.83 2.18
C ILE A 9 -14.55 -1.93 3.35
N GLY A 10 -13.70 -0.99 3.77
CA GLY A 10 -14.01 -0.06 4.84
C GLY A 10 -15.03 1.00 4.46
N ASP A 11 -15.03 1.48 3.22
CA ASP A 11 -16.07 2.39 2.74
C ASP A 11 -17.38 1.66 2.47
N TYR A 12 -17.30 0.43 1.94
CA TYR A 12 -18.46 -0.42 1.77
C TYR A 12 -19.13 -0.77 3.11
N SER A 13 -18.35 -1.15 4.13
CA SER A 13 -18.87 -1.54 5.44
C SER A 13 -19.61 -0.41 6.14
N LYS A 14 -19.13 0.84 6.05
CA LYS A 14 -19.85 2.03 6.55
C LYS A 14 -21.22 2.16 5.90
N LYS A 15 -21.31 2.01 4.58
CA LYS A 15 -22.59 2.08 3.85
C LYS A 15 -23.52 0.93 4.22
N PHE A 16 -22.97 -0.27 4.35
CA PHE A 16 -23.72 -1.45 4.74
C PHE A 16 -24.29 -1.31 6.17
N LEU A 17 -23.47 -0.94 7.14
CA LEU A 17 -23.89 -0.71 8.53
C LEU A 17 -24.91 0.42 8.65
N ARG A 18 -24.77 1.49 7.85
CA ARG A 18 -25.80 2.53 7.77
C ARG A 18 -27.13 1.99 7.25
N ALA A 19 -27.12 1.09 6.27
CA ALA A 19 -28.33 0.46 5.77
C ALA A 19 -28.96 -0.49 6.81
N VAL A 20 -28.14 -1.24 7.56
CA VAL A 20 -28.58 -2.10 8.67
C VAL A 20 -29.24 -1.26 9.77
N TYR A 21 -28.61 -0.15 10.16
CA TYR A 21 -29.16 0.79 11.15
C TYR A 21 -30.49 1.38 10.69
N ASN A 22 -30.58 1.86 9.45
CA ASN A 22 -31.81 2.41 8.89
C ASN A 22 -32.95 1.38 8.79
N ALA A 23 -32.62 0.10 8.69
CA ALA A 23 -33.58 -0.99 8.68
C ALA A 23 -34.01 -1.45 10.09
N GLY A 24 -33.44 -0.87 11.15
CA GLY A 24 -33.72 -1.25 12.54
C GLY A 24 -33.18 -2.62 12.92
N LEU A 25 -32.18 -3.13 12.19
CA LEU A 25 -31.61 -4.45 12.42
C LEU A 25 -30.44 -4.39 13.43
N PRO A 26 -30.28 -5.42 14.27
CA PRO A 26 -29.15 -5.51 15.19
C PRO A 26 -27.83 -5.70 14.42
N LYS A 27 -26.87 -4.80 14.62
CA LYS A 27 -25.56 -4.86 13.96
C LYS A 27 -24.70 -6.07 14.36
N ASP A 28 -24.93 -6.59 15.58
CA ASP A 28 -24.17 -7.70 16.17
C ASP A 28 -24.77 -9.08 15.82
N ASP A 29 -25.80 -9.13 14.96
CA ASP A 29 -26.40 -10.39 14.49
C ASP A 29 -25.49 -11.07 13.45
N ALA A 30 -25.12 -12.32 13.73
CA ALA A 30 -24.30 -13.16 12.85
C ALA A 30 -24.88 -13.28 11.43
N ARG A 31 -26.21 -13.25 11.27
CA ARG A 31 -26.86 -13.29 9.95
C ARG A 31 -26.60 -12.03 9.13
N ILE A 32 -26.42 -10.89 9.80
CA ILE A 32 -26.06 -9.62 9.15
C ILE A 32 -24.62 -9.69 8.66
N ALA A 33 -23.72 -10.30 9.44
CA ALA A 33 -22.35 -10.54 9.01
C ALA A 33 -22.25 -11.54 7.85
N ASP A 34 -23.05 -12.61 7.85
CA ASP A 34 -23.15 -13.52 6.71
C ASP A 34 -23.63 -12.78 5.46
N ARG A 35 -24.63 -11.91 5.61
CA ARG A 35 -25.15 -11.10 4.51
C ARG A 35 -24.12 -10.09 4.02
N PHE A 36 -23.34 -9.49 4.93
CA PHE A 36 -22.24 -8.60 4.59
C PHE A 36 -21.19 -9.34 3.76
N LEU A 37 -20.71 -10.50 4.23
CA LEU A 37 -19.73 -11.33 3.54
C LEU A 37 -20.21 -11.77 2.16
N ALA A 38 -21.48 -12.16 2.03
CA ALA A 38 -22.09 -12.54 0.75
C ALA A 38 -22.29 -11.37 -0.22
N SER A 39 -22.23 -10.13 0.28
CA SER A 39 -22.38 -8.91 -0.53
C SER A 39 -21.06 -8.30 -0.99
N LEU A 40 -19.92 -8.83 -0.54
CA LEU A 40 -18.59 -8.45 -1.02
C LEU A 40 -18.37 -8.93 -2.46
N THR A 41 -17.41 -8.35 -3.16
CA THR A 41 -16.97 -8.87 -4.46
C THR A 41 -16.37 -10.27 -4.27
N LEU A 42 -16.50 -11.15 -5.28
CA LEU A 42 -16.08 -12.56 -5.17
C LEU A 42 -14.63 -12.71 -4.72
N SER A 43 -13.76 -11.84 -5.21
CA SER A 43 -12.32 -11.83 -4.92
C SER A 43 -12.06 -11.49 -3.46
N VAL A 44 -12.71 -10.45 -2.94
CA VAL A 44 -12.61 -10.02 -1.54
C VAL A 44 -13.22 -11.09 -0.63
N GLN A 45 -14.39 -11.60 -0.99
CA GLN A 45 -15.07 -12.68 -0.26
C GLN A 45 -14.18 -13.92 -0.12
N THR A 46 -13.49 -14.31 -1.19
CA THR A 46 -12.59 -15.48 -1.20
C THR A 46 -11.44 -15.29 -0.22
N LEU A 47 -10.74 -14.15 -0.29
CA LEU A 47 -9.62 -13.86 0.61
C LEU A 47 -10.05 -13.81 2.08
N VAL A 48 -11.15 -13.10 2.35
CA VAL A 48 -11.69 -12.97 3.70
C VAL A 48 -12.07 -14.34 4.26
N ARG A 49 -12.74 -15.19 3.48
CA ARG A 49 -13.09 -16.57 3.88
C ARG A 49 -11.86 -17.43 4.15
N VAL A 50 -10.83 -17.36 3.30
CA VAL A 50 -9.57 -18.10 3.50
C VAL A 50 -8.89 -17.67 4.80
N THR A 51 -8.87 -16.37 5.09
CA THR A 51 -8.28 -15.86 6.33
C THR A 51 -9.11 -16.23 7.56
N MET A 52 -10.44 -16.10 7.49
CA MET A 52 -11.35 -16.54 8.57
C MET A 52 -11.16 -18.03 8.90
N ALA A 53 -10.99 -18.88 7.89
CA ALA A 53 -10.74 -20.31 8.08
C ALA A 53 -9.39 -20.60 8.75
N ARG A 54 -8.38 -19.74 8.55
CA ARG A 54 -7.05 -19.85 9.17
C ARG A 54 -6.99 -19.27 10.58
N SER A 55 -7.87 -18.34 10.93
CA SER A 55 -7.91 -17.65 12.23
C SER A 55 -8.69 -18.40 13.32
N GLY A 56 -9.18 -19.62 13.04
CA GLY A 56 -9.87 -20.46 14.02
C GLY A 56 -8.89 -21.29 14.86
N PRO A 57 -8.90 -21.17 16.20
CA PRO A 57 -8.20 -22.13 17.06
C PRO A 57 -8.96 -23.46 17.01
N ASN A 58 -8.27 -24.56 16.73
CA ASN A 58 -8.75 -25.94 16.96
C ASN A 58 -10.03 -26.39 16.23
N GLY A 59 -10.35 -25.87 15.04
CA GLY A 59 -11.43 -26.41 14.22
C GLY A 59 -12.86 -26.09 14.69
N GLU A 60 -13.02 -25.17 15.66
CA GLU A 60 -14.34 -24.65 16.01
C GLU A 60 -14.83 -23.70 14.90
N SER A 61 -15.85 -24.17 14.18
CA SER A 61 -16.40 -23.55 12.97
C SER A 61 -17.35 -22.37 13.23
N LYS A 62 -17.41 -21.84 14.45
CA LYS A 62 -18.39 -20.80 14.81
C LYS A 62 -17.81 -19.79 15.79
N ARG A 63 -17.14 -18.77 15.25
CA ARG A 63 -17.25 -17.45 15.85
C ARG A 63 -18.43 -16.77 15.20
N ASP A 64 -19.31 -16.18 16.00
CA ASP A 64 -20.32 -15.25 15.50
C ASP A 64 -19.56 -14.02 15.00
N TRP A 65 -19.16 -14.08 13.73
CA TRP A 65 -18.41 -13.01 13.11
C TRP A 65 -19.28 -11.77 13.04
N THR A 66 -18.71 -10.61 13.33
CA THR A 66 -19.38 -9.33 13.12
C THR A 66 -18.93 -8.69 11.81
N VAL A 67 -19.72 -7.75 11.30
CA VAL A 67 -19.37 -6.95 10.12
C VAL A 67 -18.04 -6.24 10.32
N GLU A 68 -17.78 -5.73 11.52
CA GLU A 68 -16.55 -5.04 11.89
C GLU A 68 -15.34 -5.97 11.87
N GLN A 69 -15.47 -7.19 12.40
CA GLN A 69 -14.38 -8.17 12.37
C GLN A 69 -14.04 -8.60 10.95
N ILE A 70 -15.06 -8.86 10.11
CA ILE A 70 -14.88 -9.19 8.70
C ILE A 70 -14.24 -8.01 7.94
N THR A 71 -14.66 -6.78 8.26
CA THR A 71 -14.06 -5.56 7.70
C THR A 71 -12.59 -5.44 8.08
N GLN A 72 -12.24 -5.71 9.34
CA GLN A 72 -10.85 -5.64 9.80
C GLN A 72 -9.98 -6.66 9.08
N ILE A 73 -10.44 -7.89 8.94
CA ILE A 73 -9.74 -8.92 8.14
C ILE A 73 -9.49 -8.41 6.72
N GLY A 74 -10.51 -7.83 6.07
CA GLY A 74 -10.34 -7.30 4.72
C GLY A 74 -9.33 -6.15 4.64
N ARG A 75 -9.31 -5.26 5.64
CA ARG A 75 -8.31 -4.17 5.75
C ARG A 75 -6.89 -4.69 5.95
N ASP A 76 -6.73 -5.71 6.78
CA ASP A 76 -5.41 -6.28 7.07
C ASP A 76 -4.80 -6.96 5.84
N ILE A 77 -5.64 -7.51 4.94
CA ILE A 77 -5.19 -8.20 3.72
C ILE A 77 -5.00 -7.23 2.54
N LEU A 78 -5.98 -6.36 2.31
CA LEU A 78 -6.08 -5.55 1.09
C LEU A 78 -5.76 -4.07 1.30
N GLY A 79 -5.62 -3.64 2.56
CA GLY A 79 -5.62 -2.22 2.93
C GLY A 79 -7.02 -1.61 2.86
N ASP A 80 -7.10 -0.31 3.15
CA ASP A 80 -8.34 0.48 3.06
C ASP A 80 -8.20 1.70 2.13
N ASP A 81 -7.06 1.85 1.45
CA ASP A 81 -6.84 2.94 0.49
C ASP A 81 -7.50 2.60 -0.85
N ASN A 82 -8.59 3.29 -1.18
CA ASN A 82 -9.32 3.14 -2.44
C ASN A 82 -8.43 3.20 -3.70
N ARG A 83 -7.33 3.97 -3.68
CA ARG A 83 -6.42 4.10 -4.84
C ARG A 83 -5.68 2.79 -5.12
N LEU A 84 -5.33 2.06 -4.07
CA LEU A 84 -4.57 0.81 -4.11
C LEU A 84 -5.49 -0.42 -4.05
N TYR A 85 -6.70 -0.26 -3.52
CA TYR A 85 -7.65 -1.36 -3.29
C TYR A 85 -8.06 -2.05 -4.60
N ALA A 86 -8.35 -1.26 -5.64
CA ALA A 86 -8.68 -1.78 -6.96
C ALA A 86 -7.50 -2.53 -7.61
N GLU A 87 -6.26 -2.14 -7.31
CA GLU A 87 -5.06 -2.84 -7.78
C GLU A 87 -4.83 -4.13 -6.99
N ALA A 88 -4.92 -4.07 -5.66
CA ALA A 88 -4.77 -5.22 -4.78
C ALA A 88 -5.78 -6.34 -5.10
N THR A 89 -7.04 -5.96 -5.37
CA THR A 89 -8.09 -6.94 -5.74
C THR A 89 -7.89 -7.57 -7.11
N ARG A 90 -7.25 -6.88 -8.07
CA ARG A 90 -6.94 -7.42 -9.41
C ARG A 90 -5.88 -8.52 -9.39
N LEU A 91 -4.99 -8.51 -8.40
CA LEU A 91 -3.94 -9.52 -8.24
C LEU A 91 -4.47 -10.88 -7.74
N ILE A 92 -5.75 -10.93 -7.32
CA ILE A 92 -6.37 -12.14 -6.81
C ILE A 92 -6.66 -13.10 -7.97
N PRO A 93 -6.12 -14.35 -7.94
CA PRO A 93 -6.44 -15.35 -8.94
C PRO A 93 -7.95 -15.58 -9.06
N GLY A 94 -8.49 -15.50 -10.28
CA GLY A 94 -9.94 -15.62 -10.52
C GLY A 94 -10.73 -14.31 -10.43
N SER A 95 -10.11 -13.19 -10.03
CA SER A 95 -10.72 -11.84 -10.01
C SER A 95 -10.87 -11.21 -11.41
N ARG A 96 -11.04 -12.00 -12.47
CA ARG A 96 -11.31 -11.46 -13.81
C ARG A 96 -12.70 -10.81 -13.83
N GLY A 97 -12.76 -9.58 -13.34
CA GLY A 97 -13.82 -8.66 -13.65
C GLY A 97 -13.83 -8.47 -15.16
N GLN A 98 -14.96 -8.78 -15.79
CA GLN A 98 -15.26 -8.25 -17.11
C GLN A 98 -15.01 -6.74 -17.08
N PRO A 99 -14.31 -6.15 -18.05
CA PRO A 99 -14.30 -4.71 -18.18
C PRO A 99 -15.75 -4.29 -18.46
N GLU A 100 -16.36 -3.54 -17.55
CA GLU A 100 -17.59 -2.81 -17.87
C GLU A 100 -17.28 -1.94 -19.09
N LYS A 101 -17.83 -2.34 -20.24
CA LYS A 101 -17.82 -1.55 -21.46
C LYS A 101 -18.77 -0.38 -21.25
N ASN A 102 -18.30 0.65 -20.57
CA ASN A 102 -18.93 1.95 -20.66
C ASN A 102 -18.57 2.52 -22.03
N ASN A 103 -19.57 2.55 -22.92
CA ASN A 103 -19.53 3.28 -24.17
C ASN A 103 -19.45 4.78 -23.84
N GLU A 104 -18.24 5.32 -23.74
CA GLU A 104 -18.00 6.73 -24.04
C GLU A 104 -16.85 6.81 -25.05
N GLU A 105 -17.24 7.05 -26.30
CA GLU A 105 -16.34 7.49 -27.36
C GLU A 105 -15.72 8.83 -26.97
N HIS A 106 -14.44 8.82 -26.62
CA HIS A 106 -13.60 10.00 -26.62
C HIS A 106 -12.35 9.73 -27.48
N PRO A 107 -11.90 10.71 -28.28
CA PRO A 107 -11.02 10.47 -29.42
C PRO A 107 -9.62 10.03 -28.97
N ARG A 108 -9.14 8.97 -29.63
CA ARG A 108 -7.82 8.37 -29.47
C ARG A 108 -6.71 9.42 -29.65
N LYS A 109 -6.13 9.89 -28.54
CA LYS A 109 -4.74 10.37 -28.56
C LYS A 109 -3.82 9.17 -28.53
N LYS A 110 -3.10 8.96 -29.65
CA LYS A 110 -2.02 7.98 -29.76
C LYS A 110 -0.92 8.36 -28.75
N LEU A 111 -0.91 7.71 -27.59
CA LEU A 111 0.24 7.70 -26.70
C LEU A 111 1.13 6.54 -27.16
N HIS A 112 2.32 6.91 -27.62
CA HIS A 112 3.39 5.98 -27.97
C HIS A 112 3.67 5.06 -26.77
N HIS A 113 3.26 3.80 -26.87
CA HIS A 113 3.60 2.81 -25.86
C HIS A 113 5.06 2.40 -26.08
N SER A 114 5.97 3.00 -25.32
CA SER A 114 7.31 2.44 -25.18
C SER A 114 7.19 1.20 -24.30
N ASN A 115 7.61 0.05 -24.83
CA ASN A 115 7.81 -1.17 -24.06
C ASN A 115 8.96 -0.95 -23.09
N LYS A 116 8.70 -0.36 -21.93
CA LYS A 116 9.65 -0.35 -20.82
C LYS A 116 9.52 -1.69 -20.12
N ILE A 117 10.36 -2.64 -20.56
CA ILE A 117 10.77 -3.79 -19.75
C ILE A 117 11.09 -3.25 -18.36
N THR A 118 10.29 -3.59 -17.36
CA THR A 118 10.52 -3.22 -15.96
C THR A 118 11.79 -3.94 -15.52
N LYS A 119 12.92 -3.24 -15.66
CA LYS A 119 14.20 -3.59 -15.06
C LYS A 119 13.90 -3.85 -13.59
N HIS A 120 14.11 -5.07 -13.10
CA HIS A 120 14.09 -5.36 -11.67
C HIS A 120 14.97 -4.32 -10.98
N GLU A 121 14.34 -3.40 -10.25
CA GLU A 121 15.07 -2.40 -9.47
C GLU A 121 15.86 -3.17 -8.41
N LYS A 122 17.19 -3.20 -8.57
CA LYS A 122 18.09 -3.79 -7.59
C LYS A 122 17.98 -2.95 -6.33
N THR A 123 17.20 -3.42 -5.36
CA THR A 123 17.12 -2.76 -4.05
C THR A 123 18.32 -3.22 -3.22
N PHE A 124 19.18 -2.29 -2.85
CA PHE A 124 20.32 -2.52 -1.97
C PHE A 124 19.91 -2.28 -0.52
N PHE A 125 20.73 -2.76 0.41
CA PHE A 125 20.58 -2.47 1.84
C PHE A 125 21.68 -1.50 2.26
N CYS A 126 21.29 -0.42 2.94
CA CYS A 126 22.17 0.59 3.52
C CYS A 126 21.92 0.66 5.03
N SER A 127 22.94 0.53 5.86
CA SER A 127 22.80 0.49 7.31
C SER A 127 22.25 1.78 7.91
N HIS A 128 22.37 2.92 7.20
CA HIS A 128 21.78 4.20 7.63
C HIS A 128 20.35 4.44 7.13
N HIS A 129 19.99 3.86 5.98
CA HIS A 129 18.74 4.18 5.29
C HIS A 129 17.83 2.96 5.08
N GLY A 130 18.23 1.78 5.56
CA GLY A 130 17.56 0.52 5.32
C GLY A 130 17.55 0.16 3.83
N LYS A 131 16.39 -0.21 3.30
CA LYS A 131 16.23 -0.59 1.89
C LYS A 131 16.39 0.64 0.99
N ASN A 132 17.44 0.65 0.17
CA ASN A 132 17.82 1.79 -0.67
C ASN A 132 18.02 1.37 -2.14
N PRO A 133 17.33 1.99 -3.11
CA PRO A 133 17.48 1.65 -4.53
C PRO A 133 18.74 2.25 -5.19
N THR A 134 19.44 3.15 -4.52
CA THR A 134 20.56 3.93 -5.11
C THR A 134 21.94 3.43 -4.72
N HIS A 135 22.12 2.89 -3.51
CA HIS A 135 23.42 2.44 -3.01
C HIS A 135 23.30 1.40 -1.89
N GLU A 136 24.34 0.58 -1.77
CA GLU A 136 24.60 -0.32 -0.63
C GLU A 136 25.38 0.40 0.49
N SER A 137 25.39 -0.16 1.71
CA SER A 137 26.07 0.44 2.88
C SER A 137 27.50 0.89 2.61
N SER A 138 28.28 0.12 1.83
CA SER A 138 29.68 0.42 1.51
C SER A 138 29.87 1.71 0.72
N LYS A 139 28.84 2.14 -0.02
CA LYS A 139 28.82 3.34 -0.88
C LYS A 139 27.96 4.46 -0.31
N CYS A 140 27.54 4.34 0.95
CA CYS A 140 26.79 5.38 1.62
C CYS A 140 27.69 6.58 1.89
N PHE A 141 27.32 7.74 1.35
CA PHE A 141 28.09 8.98 1.49
C PHE A 141 28.27 9.39 2.96
N THR A 142 27.29 9.08 3.79
CA THR A 142 27.34 9.26 5.25
C THR A 142 28.50 8.48 5.87
N LEU A 143 28.70 7.21 5.49
CA LEU A 143 29.80 6.37 6.00
C LEU A 143 31.18 6.75 5.44
N ILE A 144 31.23 7.19 4.18
CA ILE A 144 32.48 7.67 3.55
C ILE A 144 32.98 8.93 4.27
N ASN A 145 32.07 9.84 4.66
CA ASN A 145 32.41 11.05 5.42
C ASN A 145 32.82 10.76 6.87
N HIS A 146 32.41 9.62 7.45
CA HIS A 146 32.88 9.19 8.77
C HIS A 146 34.24 8.47 8.71
N LYS A 147 34.54 7.71 7.64
CA LYS A 147 35.86 7.08 7.47
C LYS A 147 36.99 8.10 7.21
N ASN A 148 36.67 9.25 6.62
CA ASN A 148 37.65 10.32 6.36
C ASN A 148 37.78 11.34 7.51
N LYS A 149 37.13 11.12 8.67
CA LYS A 149 37.19 12.01 9.85
C LYS A 149 38.02 11.45 11.01
N ALA A 150 38.93 10.53 10.73
CA ALA A 150 39.90 10.02 11.70
C ALA A 150 41.31 10.01 11.10
N SER A 151 41.79 11.17 10.65
CA SER A 151 43.21 11.59 10.61
C SER A 151 43.36 12.79 9.67
N SER A 152 44.30 13.69 9.99
CA SER A 152 44.74 14.85 9.19
C SER A 152 44.02 16.18 9.44
N SER A 153 44.58 16.88 10.44
CA SER A 153 44.84 18.31 10.45
C SER A 153 45.23 18.91 9.08
N ASN A 154 44.78 20.15 8.83
CA ASN A 154 45.17 21.10 7.77
C ASN A 154 44.56 20.94 6.37
N SER A 155 43.44 21.64 6.14
CA SER A 155 43.28 22.41 4.89
C SER A 155 42.40 23.64 5.12
N ARG A 156 43.03 24.81 5.18
CA ARG A 156 42.35 26.11 5.12
C ARG A 156 42.12 26.40 3.64
N ASN A 157 40.87 26.64 3.22
CA ASN A 157 40.55 27.04 1.86
C ASN A 157 40.96 28.52 1.66
N PRO A 158 41.86 28.86 0.71
CA PRO A 158 42.22 30.25 0.43
C PRO A 158 41.13 30.99 -0.34
N CYS A 159 41.05 32.31 -0.14
CA CYS A 159 40.14 33.21 -0.83
C CYS A 159 40.45 33.25 -2.32
N ARG A 160 39.44 33.03 -3.18
CA ARG A 160 39.61 33.01 -4.64
C ARG A 160 39.98 34.36 -5.28
N ARG A 161 39.93 35.46 -4.52
CA ARG A 161 40.23 36.81 -5.02
C ARG A 161 41.66 37.25 -4.77
N CYS A 162 42.28 36.81 -3.68
CA CYS A 162 43.62 37.23 -3.27
C CYS A 162 44.57 36.07 -2.91
N GLY A 163 44.09 34.83 -2.82
CA GLY A 163 44.90 33.65 -2.55
C GLY A 163 45.23 33.40 -1.06
N GLU A 164 44.83 34.29 -0.15
CA GLU A 164 45.12 34.17 1.29
C GLU A 164 44.06 33.38 2.06
N ASN A 165 44.47 32.75 3.17
CA ASN A 165 43.58 31.96 4.04
C ASN A 165 42.44 32.81 4.64
N TYR A 166 41.22 32.29 4.66
CA TYR A 166 40.05 33.04 5.12
C TYR A 166 40.00 33.16 6.65
N TYR A 167 39.91 34.39 7.16
CA TYR A 167 39.59 34.69 8.57
C TYR A 167 38.34 35.60 8.61
N HIS A 168 37.49 35.45 9.63
CA HIS A 168 36.29 36.29 9.79
C HIS A 168 36.69 37.78 9.81
N GLY A 169 36.25 38.54 8.80
CA GLY A 169 36.60 39.96 8.61
C GLY A 169 37.32 40.29 7.28
N HIS A 170 37.55 39.30 6.41
CA HIS A 170 38.20 39.51 5.11
C HIS A 170 37.22 40.11 4.09
N VAL A 171 37.45 41.35 3.65
CA VAL A 171 36.70 42.10 2.61
C VAL A 171 37.44 42.01 1.28
#